data_AF-A0A1F6PKL7-F1
#
_entry.id   AF-A0A1F6PKL7-F1
#
_cell.length_a   1.000
_cell.length_b   1.000
_cell.length_c   1.000
_cell.angle_alpha   90.00
_cell.angle_beta   90.00
_cell.angle_gamma   90.00
#
_symmetry.space_group_name_H-M   'P 1'
#
loop_
_entity.id
_entity.type
_entity.pdbx_description
1 polymer ?
#
loop_
_entity_poly.entity_id
_entity_poly.type
_entity_poly.pdbx_seq_one_letter_code
_entity_poly.pdbx_strand_id
1 'polypeptide(L)'
;MLEKIILIRNIFYKCFLISFVYFIFVSLFYMFNKEWAANLSVHLYNLNKENFYLFIIYFIGWMKMFTFYVFLVPALALHWTANVLKKEQK
;
A
#
# COMPACT_ATOMS: atom_id res chain seq x y z
N MET A 1 -21.55 -19.32 -2.31
CA MET A 1 -21.31 -18.02 -1.61
C MET A 1 -19.90 -17.96 -1.03
N LEU A 2 -19.48 -18.97 -0.27
CA LEU A 2 -18.14 -19.10 0.30
C LEU A 2 -17.00 -18.93 -0.72
N GLU A 3 -17.09 -19.58 -1.88
CA GLU A 3 -16.08 -19.47 -2.94
C GLU A 3 -15.86 -18.05 -3.44
N LYS A 4 -16.94 -17.26 -3.57
CA LYS A 4 -16.85 -15.84 -3.97
C LYS A 4 -16.09 -15.01 -2.93
N ILE A 5 -16.35 -15.26 -1.64
CA ILE A 5 -15.65 -14.58 -0.53
C ILE A 5 -14.17 -14.94 -0.51
N ILE A 6 -13.84 -16.22 -0.73
CA ILE A 6 -12.44 -16.69 -0.79
C ILE A 6 -11.70 -16.06 -1.98
N LEU A 7 -12.35 -15.94 -3.14
CA LEU A 7 -11.78 -15.30 -4.33
C LEU A 7 -11.48 -13.82 -4.06
N ILE A 8 -12.45 -13.07 -3.54
CA ILE A 8 -12.28 -11.64 -3.21
C ILE A 8 -11.16 -11.49 -2.18
N ARG A 9 -11.16 -12.28 -1.10
CA ARG A 9 -10.09 -12.30 -0.10
C ARG A 9 -8.71 -12.46 -0.72
N ASN A 10 -8.55 -13.42 -1.64
CA ASN A 10 -7.27 -13.66 -2.30
C ASN A 10 -6.85 -12.50 -3.21
N ILE A 11 -7.79 -11.82 -3.88
CA ILE A 11 -7.51 -10.60 -4.65
C ILE A 11 -6.97 -9.52 -3.70
N PHE A 12 -7.66 -9.26 -2.58
CA PHE A 12 -7.23 -8.26 -1.61
C PHE A 12 -5.84 -8.56 -1.03
N TYR A 13 -5.52 -9.83 -0.71
CA TYR A 13 -4.16 -10.19 -0.26
C TYR A 13 -3.10 -10.02 -1.35
N LYS A 14 -3.40 -10.34 -2.61
CA LYS A 14 -2.47 -10.11 -3.73
C LYS A 14 -2.22 -8.62 -3.94
N CYS A 15 -3.28 -7.81 -3.94
CA CYS A 15 -3.17 -6.35 -4.03
C CYS A 15 -2.36 -5.79 -2.85
N PHE A 16 -2.63 -6.24 -1.62
CA PHE A 16 -1.85 -5.88 -0.44
C PHE A 16 -0.36 -6.18 -0.65
N LEU A 17 -0.01 -7.39 -1.09
CA LEU A 17 1.39 -7.78 -1.26
C LEU A 17 2.10 -6.91 -2.31
N ILE A 18 1.46 -6.67 -3.46
CA ILE A 18 2.02 -5.80 -4.51
C ILE A 18 2.22 -4.38 -3.99
N SER A 19 1.20 -3.80 -3.35
CA SER A 19 1.27 -2.44 -2.79
C SER A 19 2.29 -2.34 -1.66
N PHE A 20 2.44 -3.38 -0.85
CA PHE A 20 3.40 -3.42 0.25
C PHE A 20 4.85 -3.50 -0.24
N VAL A 21 5.12 -4.35 -1.23
CA VAL A 21 6.45 -4.41 -1.88
C VAL A 21 6.78 -3.06 -2.53
N TYR A 22 5.81 -2.47 -3.24
CA TYR A 22 5.99 -1.14 -3.83
C TYR A 22 6.22 -0.06 -2.77
N PHE A 23 5.49 -0.09 -1.65
CA PHE A 23 5.70 0.83 -0.52
C PHE A 23 7.11 0.71 0.07
N ILE A 24 7.61 -0.50 0.28
CA ILE A 24 8.99 -0.73 0.75
C ILE A 24 9.98 -0.16 -0.27
N PHE A 25 9.80 -0.47 -1.55
CA PHE A 25 10.67 0.02 -2.61
C PHE A 25 10.74 1.55 -2.66
N VAL A 26 9.60 2.23 -2.65
CA VAL A 26 9.53 3.70 -2.64
C VAL A 26 10.16 4.28 -1.38
N SER A 27 9.94 3.65 -0.22
CA SER A 27 10.51 4.10 1.05
C SER A 27 12.04 3.99 1.06
N LEU A 28 12.58 2.86 0.60
CA LEU A 28 14.03 2.66 0.45
C LEU A 28 14.61 3.64 -0.57
N PHE A 29 13.96 3.78 -1.73
CA PHE A 29 14.39 4.72 -2.75
C PHE A 29 14.48 6.14 -2.20
N TYR A 30 13.48 6.59 -1.45
CA TYR A 30 13.50 7.87 -0.76
C TYR A 30 14.65 7.96 0.26
N MET A 31 14.84 6.96 1.12
CA MET A 31 15.90 6.98 2.13
C MET A 31 17.29 7.15 1.51
N PHE A 32 17.58 6.47 0.40
CA PHE A 32 18.91 6.50 -0.22
C PHE A 32 19.09 7.60 -1.27
N ASN A 33 18.02 8.03 -1.95
CA ASN A 33 18.12 8.89 -3.14
C ASN A 33 17.36 10.22 -3.02
N LYS A 34 16.84 10.59 -1.84
CA LYS A 34 16.05 11.82 -1.67
C LYS A 34 16.75 13.09 -2.17
N GLU A 35 18.06 13.23 -1.94
CA GLU A 35 18.81 14.44 -2.34
C GLU A 35 18.94 14.54 -3.86
N TRP A 36 19.26 13.41 -4.51
CA TRP A 36 19.34 13.34 -5.97
C TRP A 36 17.97 13.61 -6.61
N ALA A 37 16.92 12.98 -6.09
CA ALA A 37 15.56 13.17 -6.58
C ALA A 37 15.05 14.60 -6.34
N ALA A 38 15.39 15.22 -5.21
CA ALA A 38 15.05 16.61 -4.91
C ALA A 38 15.77 17.57 -5.86
N ASN A 39 17.07 17.38 -6.09
CA ASN A 39 17.82 18.18 -7.08
C ASN A 39 17.22 18.05 -8.48
N LEU A 40 16.91 16.82 -8.90
CA LEU A 40 16.26 16.58 -10.20
C LEU A 40 14.90 17.28 -10.28
N SER A 41 14.13 17.28 -9.20
CA SER A 41 12.82 17.96 -9.14
C SER A 41 12.93 19.48 -9.24
N VAL A 42 13.98 20.07 -8.68
CA VAL A 42 14.29 21.50 -8.82
C VAL A 42 14.58 21.81 -10.29
N HIS A 43 15.42 21.01 -10.95
CA HIS A 43 15.81 21.26 -12.34
C HIS A 43 14.68 21.05 -13.36
N LEU A 44 13.86 20.02 -13.18
CA LEU A 44 12.80 19.66 -14.12
C LEU A 44 11.49 20.42 -13.88
N TYR A 45 11.16 20.69 -12.63
CA TYR A 45 9.84 21.20 -12.24
C TYR A 45 9.90 22.51 -11.46
N ASN A 46 11.09 23.09 -11.28
CA ASN A 46 11.31 24.32 -10.51
C ASN A 46 10.71 24.27 -9.09
N LEU A 47 10.65 23.06 -8.53
CA LEU A 47 10.12 22.80 -7.20
C LEU A 47 11.18 23.12 -6.14
N ASN A 48 10.77 23.75 -5.04
CA ASN A 48 11.63 23.88 -3.88
C ASN A 48 11.86 22.50 -3.22
N LYS A 49 13.08 22.24 -2.75
CA LYS A 49 13.47 20.93 -2.17
C LYS A 49 12.63 20.57 -0.94
N GLU A 50 12.34 21.56 -0.10
CA GLU A 50 11.51 21.37 1.11
C GLU A 50 10.10 20.89 0.76
N ASN A 51 9.50 21.50 -0.27
CA ASN A 51 8.18 21.11 -0.76
C ASN A 51 8.19 19.70 -1.33
N PHE A 52 9.26 19.31 -2.03
CA PHE A 52 9.44 17.94 -2.54
C PHE A 52 9.50 16.92 -1.40
N TYR A 53 10.28 17.19 -0.34
CA TYR A 53 10.37 16.28 0.81
C TYR A 53 9.03 16.13 1.52
N LEU A 54 8.32 17.24 1.76
CA LEU A 54 6.99 17.20 2.35
C LEU A 54 6.02 16.39 1.49
N PHE A 55 6.01 16.63 0.18
CA PHE A 55 5.15 15.90 -0.76
C PHE A 55 5.40 14.40 -0.71
N ILE A 56 6.66 13.96 -0.74
CA ILE A 56 6.99 12.53 -0.67
C ILE A 56 6.60 11.94 0.69
N ILE A 57 6.85 12.64 1.80
CA ILE A 57 6.45 12.16 3.14
C ILE A 57 4.94 11.96 3.22
N TYR A 58 4.16 12.93 2.73
CA TYR A 58 2.70 12.78 2.66
C TYR A 58 2.30 11.60 1.77
N PHE A 59 2.90 11.48 0.59
CA PHE A 59 2.62 10.37 -0.33
C PHE A 59 2.90 9.00 0.30
N ILE A 60 4.05 8.82 0.96
CA ILE A 60 4.40 7.60 1.69
C ILE A 60 3.39 7.34 2.82
N GLY A 61 2.98 8.38 3.55
CA GLY A 61 1.93 8.29 4.57
C GLY A 61 0.60 7.79 4.01
N TRP A 62 0.14 8.38 2.91
CA TRP A 62 -1.08 7.95 2.21
C TRP A 62 -0.98 6.52 1.67
N MET A 63 0.15 6.15 1.06
CA MET A 63 0.41 4.79 0.61
C MET A 63 0.34 3.77 1.75
N LYS A 64 0.93 4.09 2.91
CA LYS A 64 0.84 3.25 4.11
C LYS A 64 -0.63 3.08 4.51
N MET A 65 -1.36 4.18 4.65
CA MET A 65 -2.78 4.12 5.04
C MET A 65 -3.59 3.27 4.05
N PHE A 66 -3.40 3.49 2.75
CA PHE A 66 -4.11 2.74 1.71
C PHE A 66 -3.76 1.25 1.75
N THR A 67 -2.47 0.91 1.83
CA THR A 67 -2.02 -0.49 1.82
C THR A 67 -2.58 -1.26 3.02
N PHE A 68 -2.51 -0.71 4.22
CA PHE A 68 -2.97 -1.40 5.42
C PHE A 68 -4.50 -1.34 5.59
N TYR A 69 -5.11 -0.18 5.47
CA TYR A 69 -6.54 -0.04 5.78
C TYR A 69 -7.45 -0.41 4.61
N VAL A 70 -7.04 -0.19 3.37
CA VAL A 70 -7.89 -0.50 2.20
C VAL A 70 -7.67 -1.93 1.71
N PHE A 71 -6.45 -2.47 1.82
CA PHE A 71 -6.20 -3.85 1.40
C PHE A 71 -6.15 -4.87 2.53
N LEU A 72 -5.28 -4.68 3.53
CA LEU A 72 -5.07 -5.70 4.55
C LEU A 72 -6.28 -5.90 5.46
N VAL A 73 -6.88 -4.82 5.96
CA VAL A 73 -8.01 -4.90 6.89
C VAL A 73 -9.22 -5.63 6.26
N PRO A 74 -9.68 -5.29 5.03
CA PRO A 74 -10.74 -6.04 4.37
C PRO A 74 -10.34 -7.49 4.06
N ALA A 75 -9.08 -7.75 3.70
CA ALA A 75 -8.60 -9.13 3.48
C ALA A 75 -8.75 -9.98 4.74
N LEU A 76 -8.37 -9.43 5.91
CA LEU A 76 -8.50 -10.10 7.20
C LEU A 76 -9.98 -10.30 7.57
N ALA A 77 -10.82 -9.28 7.41
CA ALA A 77 -12.26 -9.40 7.68
C ALA A 77 -12.91 -10.51 6.84
N LEU A 78 -12.59 -10.57 5.55
CA LEU A 78 -13.07 -11.63 4.65
C LEU A 78 -12.51 -13.00 5.02
N HIS A 79 -11.26 -13.06 5.51
CA HIS A 79 -10.67 -14.31 6.01
C HIS A 79 -11.46 -14.88 7.19
N TRP A 80 -11.76 -14.06 8.20
CA TRP A 80 -12.57 -14.47 9.35
C TRP A 80 -13.98 -14.86 8.93
N THR A 81 -14.62 -14.07 8.07
CA THR A 81 -15.96 -14.36 7.54
C THR A 81 -16.01 -15.71 6.82
N ALA A 82 -15.02 -16.00 5.96
CA ALA A 82 -14.93 -17.28 5.26
C ALA A 82 -14.73 -18.46 6.24
N ASN A 83 -13.97 -18.26 7.31
CA ASN A 83 -13.75 -19.31 8.32
C ASN A 83 -15.02 -19.63 9.12
N VAL A 84 -15.82 -18.61 9.47
CA VAL A 84 -17.10 -18.79 10.16
C VAL A 84 -18.07 -19.56 9.27
N LEU A 85 -18.27 -19.11 8.03
CA LEU A 85 -19.16 -19.78 7.07
C LEU A 85 -18.74 -21.23 6.78
N LYS A 86 -17.43 -21.52 6.75
CA LYS A 86 -16.93 -22.88 6.55
C LYS A 86 -17.24 -23.80 7.74
N LYS A 87 -17.31 -23.27 8.97
CA LYS A 87 -17.68 -24.03 10.16
C LYS A 87 -19.17 -24.34 10.20
N GLU A 88 -20.02 -23.41 9.74
CA GLU A 88 -21.49 -23.59 9.72
C GLU A 88 -21.97 -24.58 8.65
N GLN A 89 -21.15 -24.84 7.62
CA GLN A 89 -21.45 -25.83 6.57
C GLN A 89 -20.99 -27.26 6.88
N LYS A 90 -20.42 -27.49 8.07
CA LYS A 90 -19.92 -28.79 8.54
C LYS A 90 -20.85 -29.35 9.60
#